data_AF-F1A678-F1
#
_entry.id   AF-F1A678-F1
#
_cell.length_a   1.000
_cell.length_b   1.000
_cell.length_c   1.000
_cell.angle_alpha   90.00
_cell.angle_beta   90.00
_cell.angle_gamma   90.00
#
_symmetry.space_group_name_H-M   'P 1'
#
loop_
_entity.id
_entity.type
_entity.pdbx_description
1 polymer ?
#
loop_
_entity_poly.entity_id
_entity_poly.type
_entity_poly.pdbx_seq_one_letter_code
_entity_poly.pdbx_strand_id
1 'polypeptide(L)' 'MQPTNYTIALFVKENNKEYQLTNGANTIGRSRSNTVNIKECKFLSRKHCTICKYLNHIFKDKS' A
#
# COMPACT_ATOMS: atom_id res chain seq x y z
N MET A 1 22.46 -4.57 16.90
CA MET A 1 21.61 -3.60 16.17
C MET A 1 20.17 -4.08 16.27
N GLN A 2 19.24 -3.24 16.71
CA GLN A 2 17.81 -3.57 16.61
C GLN A 2 17.36 -3.45 15.14
N PRO A 3 16.48 -4.33 14.63
CA PRO A 3 15.96 -4.21 13.28
C PRO A 3 15.11 -2.94 13.17
N THR A 4 15.45 -2.08 12.22
CA THR A 4 14.65 -0.90 11.90
C THR A 4 13.39 -1.35 11.16
N ASN A 5 12.22 -1.23 11.80
CA ASN A 5 10.95 -1.52 11.17
C ASN A 5 10.53 -0.33 10.29
N TYR A 6 10.66 -0.45 8.98
CA TYR A 6 10.17 0.54 8.03
C TYR A 6 8.70 0.30 7.70
N THR A 7 7.88 1.34 7.83
CA THR A 7 6.49 1.34 7.36
C THR A 7 6.41 2.09 6.04
N ILE A 8 5.77 1.48 5.04
CA ILE A 8 5.45 2.14 3.76
C ILE A 8 3.96 2.44 3.79
N ALA A 9 3.59 3.71 3.59
CA ALA A 9 2.21 4.17 3.53
C ALA A 9 1.95 4.95 2.25
N LEU A 10 0.71 4.87 1.76
CA LEU A 10 0.18 5.75 0.72
C LEU A 10 -0.55 6.93 1.37
N PHE A 11 -0.25 8.14 0.90
CA PHE A 11 -0.92 9.35 1.32
C PHE A 11 -1.88 9.84 0.23
N VAL A 12 -3.16 9.98 0.57
CA VAL A 12 -4.17 10.58 -0.31
C VAL A 12 -4.33 12.05 0.04
N LYS A 13 -3.73 12.92 -0.78
CA LYS A 13 -3.61 14.36 -0.56
C LYS A 13 -4.94 15.07 -0.31
N GLU A 14 -5.97 14.79 -1.10
CA GLU A 14 -7.24 15.52 -1.01
C GLU A 14 -8.03 15.27 0.28
N ASN A 15 -7.74 14.17 1.00
CA ASN A 15 -8.49 13.79 2.19
C ASN A 15 -7.61 13.63 3.44
N ASN A 16 -6.31 13.93 3.35
CA ASN A 16 -5.32 13.67 4.40
C ASN A 16 -5.43 12.26 4.99
N LYS A 17 -5.73 11.27 4.14
CA LYS A 17 -5.88 9.87 4.56
C LYS A 17 -4.61 9.10 4.25
N GLU A 18 -4.15 8.35 5.24
CA GLU A 18 -3.02 7.45 5.14
C GLU A 18 -3.49 6.01 5.10
N TYR A 19 -2.87 5.22 4.23
CA TYR A 19 -3.12 3.78 4.11
C TYR A 19 -1.79 3.06 4.20
N GLN A 20 -1.59 2.30 5.28
CA GLN A 20 -0.40 1.48 5.43
C GLN A 20 -0.46 0.28 4.48
N LEU A 21 0.62 0.07 3.73
CA LEU A 21 0.71 -1.07 2.83
C LEU A 21 1.07 -2.33 3.61
N THR A 22 0.25 -3.36 3.46
CA THR A 22 0.52 -4.70 3.99
C THR A 22 1.48 -5.45 3.07
N ASN A 23 2.14 -6.49 3.60
CA ASN A 23 2.91 -7.40 2.76
C ASN A 23 1.98 -8.09 1.75
N GLY A 24 2.44 -8.29 0.52
CA GLY A 24 1.68 -8.82 -0.60
C GLY A 24 0.95 -7.74 -1.42
N ALA A 25 -0.16 -8.14 -2.05
CA ALA A 25 -0.93 -7.32 -2.96
C ALA A 25 -1.88 -6.36 -2.21
N ASN A 26 -1.77 -5.06 -2.49
CA ASN A 26 -2.63 -4.01 -1.96
C ASN A 26 -3.48 -3.47 -3.11
N THR A 27 -4.77 -3.80 -3.11
CA THR A 27 -5.69 -3.36 -4.18
C THR A 27 -6.20 -1.95 -3.89
N ILE A 28 -6.29 -1.12 -4.92
CA ILE A 28 -6.70 0.29 -4.82
C ILE A 28 -7.89 0.53 -5.76
N GLY A 29 -8.91 1.22 -5.26
CA GLY A 29 -10.04 1.65 -6.07
C GLY A 29 -11.25 2.05 -5.24
N ARG A 30 -12.39 2.26 -5.91
CA ARG A 30 -13.65 2.73 -5.28
C ARG A 30 -14.47 1.63 -4.60
N SER A 31 -14.21 0.36 -4.91
CA SER A 31 -14.91 -0.77 -4.29
C SER A 31 -14.54 -0.93 -2.82
N ARG A 32 -15.52 -1.30 -1.98
CA ARG A 32 -15.30 -1.66 -0.58
C ARG A 32 -14.46 -2.92 -0.39
N SER A 33 -14.30 -3.73 -1.44
CA SER A 33 -13.47 -4.92 -1.44
C SER A 33 -11.97 -4.64 -1.59
N ASN A 34 -11.56 -3.39 -1.81
CA ASN A 34 -10.15 -3.04 -1.98
C ASN A 34 -9.47 -2.81 -0.63
N THR A 35 -8.18 -3.15 -0.55
CA THR A 35 -7.33 -2.85 0.61
C THR A 35 -7.29 -1.34 0.87
N VAL A 36 -7.17 -0.55 -0.20
CA VAL A 36 -7.20 0.92 -0.18
C VAL A 36 -8.46 1.37 -0.90
N ASN A 37 -9.49 1.67 -0.11
CA ASN A 37 -10.79 2.11 -0.60
C ASN A 37 -10.91 3.63 -0.61
N ILE A 38 -10.88 4.23 -1.81
CA ILE A 38 -11.04 5.67 -2.02
C ILE A 38 -12.46 5.93 -2.56
N LYS A 39 -13.46 5.69 -1.72
CA LYS A 39 -14.88 5.69 -2.11
C LYS A 39 -15.40 7.01 -2.69
N GLU A 40 -14.82 8.13 -2.27
CA GLU A 40 -15.29 9.48 -2.65
C GLU A 40 -14.78 9.93 -4.02
N CYS A 41 -13.72 9.30 -4.55
CA CYS A 41 -13.15 9.70 -5.84
C CYS A 41 -13.92 9.04 -6.98
N LYS A 42 -14.80 9.82 -7.64
CA LYS A 42 -15.62 9.35 -8.78
C LYS A 42 -14.79 8.97 -10.01
N PHE A 43 -13.58 9.50 -10.13
CA PHE A 43 -12.67 9.24 -11.25
C PHE A 43 -11.91 7.91 -11.12
N LEU A 44 -11.99 7.24 -9.96
CA LEU A 44 -11.40 5.92 -9.78
C LEU A 44 -12.37 4.80 -10.20
N SER A 45 -11.81 3.84 -10.93
CA SER A 45 -12.46 2.56 -11.21
C SER A 45 -12.79 1.80 -9.91
N ARG A 46 -13.78 0.89 -9.98
CA ARG A 46 -14.11 -0.01 -8.85
C ARG A 46 -12.88 -0.79 -8.37
N LYS A 47 -12.08 -1.29 -9.32
CA LYS A 47 -10.72 -1.79 -9.13
C LYS A 47 -9.83 -0.99 -10.09
N HIS A 48 -8.88 -0.23 -9.57
CA HIS A 48 -8.09 0.72 -10.36
C HIS A 48 -6.66 0.23 -10.58
N CYS A 49 -5.97 -0.16 -9.51
CA CYS A 49 -4.63 -0.74 -9.60
C CYS A 49 -4.32 -1.63 -8.39
N THR A 50 -3.17 -2.29 -8.45
CA THR A 50 -2.64 -3.12 -7.36
C THR A 50 -1.18 -2.75 -7.14
N ILE A 51 -0.79 -2.51 -5.89
CA ILE A 51 0.60 -2.34 -5.47
C ILE A 51 1.04 -3.60 -4.74
N CYS A 52 2.10 -4.25 -5.22
CA CYS A 52 2.67 -5.42 -4.58
C CYS A 52 3.86 -4.99 -3.71
N LYS A 53 3.72 -5.07 -2.39
CA LYS A 53 4.79 -4.82 -1.43
C LYS A 53 5.35 -6.16 -0.96
N TYR A 54 6.57 -6.47 -1.35
CA TYR A 54 7.29 -7.61 -0.82
C TYR A 54 8.42 -7.10 0.06
N LEU A 55 8.32 -7.36 1.36
CA LEU A 55 9.45 -7.13 2.26
C LEU A 55 10.48 -8.24 1.99
N ASN A 56 11.49 -7.94 1.18
CA ASN A 56 12.67 -8.79 1.08
C ASN A 56 13.40 -8.73 2.43
N HIS A 57 13.18 -9.72 3.29
CA HIS A 57 14.30 -10.18 4.11
C HIS A 57 15.32 -10.75 3.12
N ILE A 58 16.56 -10.28 3.16
CA ILE A 58 17.74 -10.74 2.38
C ILE A 58 18.06 -9.87 1.14
N PHE A 59 18.88 -8.84 1.37
CA PHE A 59 20.23 -8.87 0.83
C PHE A 59 21.18 -8.95 2.03
N LYS A 60 21.37 -10.16 2.55
CA LYS A 60 22.66 -10.44 3.20
C LYS A 60 23.62 -10.57 2.05
N ASP A 61 24.33 -9.49 1.73
CA ASP A 61 25.52 -9.61 0.90
C ASP A 61 26.37 -10.70 1.53
N LYS A 62 26.52 -11.81 0.79
CA LYS A 62 27.50 -12.82 1.15
C LYS A 62 28.85 -12.14 0.99
N SER A 63 29.50 -11.93 2.14
CA SER A 63 30.93 -11.66 2.28
C SER A 63 31.78 -12.54 1.38
#